data_AF-A0A179FJV5-F1
#
_entry.id   AF-A0A179FJV5-F1
#
_cell.length_a   1.000
_cell.length_b   1.000
_cell.length_c   1.000
_cell.angle_alpha   90.00
_cell.angle_beta   90.00
_cell.angle_gamma   90.00
#
_symmetry.space_group_name_H-M   'P 1'
#
loop_
_entity.id
_entity.type
_entity.pdbx_description
1 polymer ?
#
loop_
_entity_poly.entity_id
_entity_poly.type
_entity_poly.pdbx_seq_one_letter_code
_entity_poly.pdbx_strand_id
1 'polypeptide(L)'
;MSFMAVAYVPAFLEDRLQYVKDHHNGLYGATEFMVSNFIIGIPYLFLITVIFSVISYWLSNFQPTATAFFTWIMWLFLDLLAAEALVMFMSSLFPSFVISLALVAFANGLWMSVGGFMVPPTVLNVFYKYAFHYWDYQTYVFQGMMVNEFSNRVYSCGEGCHCMYNSPLAEQCEIAGQSVLNQYGYESGQLGKNVGIMIAIIFGYRLASWIVLILHG
;
A
#
# COMPACT_ATOMS: atom_id res chain seq x y z
N MET A 1 0.70 6.40 -2.22
CA MET A 1 1.90 5.54 -2.06
C MET A 1 2.63 6.02 -0.83
N SER A 2 2.46 5.32 0.29
CA SER A 2 3.13 5.67 1.55
C SER A 2 4.58 5.19 1.49
N PHE A 3 5.51 6.12 1.31
CA PHE A 3 6.92 5.80 1.17
C PHE A 3 7.65 5.65 2.52
N MET A 4 7.03 5.99 3.66
CA MET A 4 7.72 6.09 4.94
C MET A 4 6.88 5.67 6.16
N ALA A 5 6.45 4.40 6.24
CA ALA A 5 6.05 3.83 7.54
C ALA A 5 7.25 3.56 8.47
N VAL A 6 8.49 3.75 7.98
CA VAL A 6 9.74 3.51 8.72
C VAL A 6 9.82 4.34 10.02
N ALA A 7 9.18 5.52 10.06
CA ALA A 7 9.13 6.35 11.26
C ALA A 7 8.42 5.68 12.46
N TYR A 8 7.66 4.60 12.22
CA TYR A 8 6.97 3.84 13.26
C TYR A 8 7.88 2.81 13.96
N VAL A 9 8.99 2.40 13.33
CA VAL A 9 9.96 1.42 13.90
C VAL A 9 10.40 1.75 15.34
N PRO A 10 10.85 2.97 15.67
CA PRO A 10 11.34 3.28 17.02
C PRO A 10 10.23 3.21 18.07
N ALA A 11 9.03 3.73 17.76
CA ALA A 11 7.88 3.70 18.66
C ALA A 11 7.47 2.25 18.98
N PHE A 12 7.42 1.39 17.96
CA PHE A 12 7.09 -0.02 18.16
C PHE A 12 8.15 -0.77 18.98
N LEU A 13 9.44 -0.46 18.78
CA LEU A 13 10.52 -1.07 19.57
C LEU A 13 10.44 -0.66 21.05
N GLU A 14 10.07 0.59 21.34
CA GLU A 14 9.84 1.07 22.70
C GLU A 14 8.67 0.32 23.37
N ASP A 15 7.53 0.22 22.68
CA ASP A 15 6.37 -0.55 23.14
C ASP A 15 6.71 -2.03 23.38
N ARG A 16 7.50 -2.64 22.49
CA ARG A 16 7.97 -4.02 22.64
C ARG A 16 8.86 -4.19 23.87
N LEU A 17 9.75 -3.25 24.16
CA LEU A 17 10.63 -3.32 25.34
C LEU A 17 9.83 -3.24 26.65
N GLN A 18 8.73 -2.50 26.65
CA GLN A 18 7.81 -2.47 27.79
C GLN A 18 7.01 -3.78 27.89
N TYR A 19 6.50 -4.29 26.77
CA TYR A 19 5.80 -5.57 26.69
C TYR A 19 6.63 -6.72 27.27
N VAL A 20 7.90 -6.87 26.89
CA VAL A 20 8.74 -7.96 27.39
C VAL A 20 8.85 -7.93 28.92
N LYS A 21 8.98 -6.75 29.52
CA LYS A 21 9.03 -6.60 30.99
C LYS A 21 7.71 -7.00 31.64
N ASP A 22 6.59 -6.54 31.09
CA ASP A 22 5.27 -6.81 31.64
C ASP A 22 4.85 -8.28 31.44
N HIS A 23 5.29 -8.90 30.34
CA HIS A 23 5.08 -10.31 30.04
C HIS A 23 5.82 -11.21 31.02
N HIS A 24 7.09 -10.91 31.33
CA HIS A 24 7.85 -11.63 32.36
C HIS A 24 7.23 -11.50 33.76
N ASN A 25 6.50 -10.42 34.02
CA ASN A 25 5.73 -10.22 35.25
C ASN A 25 4.34 -10.92 35.23
N GLY A 26 3.97 -11.56 34.11
CA GLY A 26 2.71 -12.29 33.95
C GLY A 26 1.48 -11.41 33.79
N LEU A 27 1.62 -10.15 33.36
CA LEU A 27 0.52 -9.18 33.29
C LEU A 27 -0.37 -9.36 32.05
N TYR A 28 0.21 -9.56 30.86
CA TYR A 28 -0.52 -9.79 29.60
C TYR A 28 0.33 -10.54 28.56
N GLY A 29 -0.35 -11.18 27.60
CA GLY A 29 0.27 -11.98 26.54
C GLY A 29 0.47 -11.23 25.22
N ALA A 30 1.08 -11.92 24.25
CA ALA A 30 1.35 -11.39 22.91
C ALA A 30 0.06 -11.06 22.14
N THR A 31 -1.02 -11.79 22.41
CA THR A 31 -2.35 -11.58 21.82
C THR A 31 -2.92 -10.22 22.22
N GLU A 32 -2.90 -9.90 23.51
CA GLU A 32 -3.45 -8.69 24.09
C GLU A 32 -2.67 -7.46 23.63
N PHE A 33 -1.34 -7.57 23.59
CA PHE A 33 -0.46 -6.53 23.03
C PHE A 33 -0.80 -6.22 21.57
N MET A 34 -0.87 -7.25 20.72
CA MET A 34 -1.09 -7.07 19.27
C MET A 34 -2.50 -6.52 18.96
N VAL A 35 -3.53 -6.99 19.66
CA VAL A 35 -4.91 -6.51 19.47
C VAL A 35 -5.05 -5.07 19.96
N SER A 36 -4.44 -4.73 21.10
CA SER A 36 -4.51 -3.36 21.64
C SER A 36 -3.79 -2.38 20.72
N ASN A 37 -2.60 -2.73 20.25
CA ASN A 37 -1.85 -1.95 19.27
C ASN A 37 -2.65 -1.72 17.99
N PHE A 38 -3.33 -2.75 17.48
CA PHE A 38 -4.16 -2.63 16.28
C PHE A 38 -5.36 -1.70 16.47
N ILE A 39 -6.10 -1.85 17.58
CA ILE A 39 -7.28 -1.01 17.88
C ILE A 39 -6.88 0.46 18.04
N ILE A 40 -5.73 0.74 18.65
CA ILE A 40 -5.21 2.10 18.84
C ILE A 40 -4.67 2.68 17.52
N GLY A 41 -4.03 1.86 16.68
CA GLY A 41 -3.45 2.28 15.41
C GLY A 41 -4.48 2.69 14.36
N ILE A 42 -5.60 1.96 14.23
CA ILE A 42 -6.65 2.21 13.22
C ILE A 42 -7.13 3.68 13.17
N PRO A 43 -7.62 4.29 14.27
CA PRO A 43 -8.17 5.64 14.21
C PRO A 43 -7.09 6.68 13.87
N TYR A 44 -5.86 6.47 14.33
CA TYR A 44 -4.74 7.37 14.05
C TYR A 44 -4.34 7.33 12.58
N LEU A 45 -4.18 6.13 12.03
CA LEU A 45 -3.88 5.92 10.60
C LEU A 45 -5.00 6.47 9.71
N PHE A 46 -6.26 6.24 10.07
CA PHE A 46 -7.40 6.77 9.34
C PHE A 46 -7.37 8.30 9.32
N LEU A 47 -7.15 8.95 10.45
CA LEU A 47 -7.09 10.41 10.54
C LEU A 47 -5.97 11.00 9.68
N ILE A 48 -4.77 10.40 9.70
CA ILE A 48 -3.65 10.83 8.85
C ILE A 48 -4.01 10.67 7.37
N THR A 49 -4.62 9.54 6.98
CA THR A 49 -5.01 9.30 5.57
C THR A 49 -6.00 10.34 5.07
N VAL A 50 -6.98 10.71 5.90
CA VAL A 50 -8.00 11.70 5.54
C VAL A 50 -7.38 13.07 5.38
N ILE A 51 -6.56 13.53 6.33
CA ILE A 51 -5.90 14.84 6.25
C ILE A 51 -5.01 14.92 5.01
N PHE A 52 -4.20 13.88 4.77
CA PHE A 52 -3.33 13.82 3.59
C PHE A 52 -4.13 13.78 2.29
N SER A 53 -5.22 13.01 2.25
CA SER A 53 -6.08 12.90 1.07
C SER A 53 -6.76 14.22 0.74
N VAL A 54 -7.27 14.95 1.74
CA VAL A 54 -7.88 16.27 1.51
C VAL A 54 -6.86 17.18 0.81
N ILE A 55 -5.64 17.32 1.33
CA ILE A 55 -4.66 18.24 0.74
C ILE A 55 -4.22 17.77 -0.66
N SER A 56 -3.79 16.51 -0.78
CA SER A 56 -3.19 15.98 -2.02
C SER A 56 -4.20 15.84 -3.17
N TYR A 57 -5.46 15.50 -2.86
CA TYR A 57 -6.48 15.25 -3.87
C TYR A 57 -6.93 16.54 -4.56
N TRP A 58 -7.15 17.59 -3.77
CA TRP A 58 -7.52 18.91 -4.30
C TRP A 58 -6.34 19.59 -5.01
N LEU A 59 -5.11 19.40 -4.53
CA LEU A 59 -3.92 19.95 -5.17
C LEU A 59 -3.66 19.31 -6.56
N SER A 60 -3.89 18.01 -6.69
CA SER A 60 -3.64 17.26 -7.94
C SER A 60 -4.79 17.35 -8.96
N ASN A 61 -5.91 17.99 -8.58
CA ASN A 61 -7.11 18.12 -9.41
C ASN A 61 -7.63 16.77 -9.96
N PHE A 62 -7.72 15.76 -9.07
CA PHE A 62 -8.30 14.45 -9.39
C PHE A 62 -9.82 14.54 -9.65
N GLN A 63 -10.44 13.44 -10.08
CA GLN A 63 -11.87 13.46 -10.40
C GLN A 63 -12.73 13.99 -9.24
N PRO A 64 -13.54 15.06 -9.42
CA PRO A 64 -14.30 15.67 -8.32
C PRO A 64 -15.58 14.88 -7.99
N THR A 65 -15.50 13.55 -7.91
CA THR A 65 -16.61 12.67 -7.57
C THR A 65 -16.41 12.08 -6.17
N ALA A 66 -17.46 12.07 -5.35
CA ALA A 66 -17.40 11.56 -3.99
C ALA A 66 -16.93 10.08 -3.94
N THR A 67 -17.38 9.24 -4.88
CA THR A 67 -16.97 7.84 -4.97
C THR A 67 -15.47 7.68 -5.25
N ALA A 68 -14.90 8.51 -6.12
CA ALA A 68 -13.46 8.51 -6.43
C ALA A 68 -12.61 8.98 -5.24
N PHE A 69 -13.11 9.93 -4.46
CA PHE A 69 -12.45 10.41 -3.25
C PHE A 69 -12.44 9.36 -2.12
N PHE A 70 -13.57 8.72 -1.85
CA PHE A 70 -13.63 7.68 -0.80
C PHE A 70 -12.84 6.42 -1.15
N THR A 71 -12.82 6.02 -2.41
CA THR A 71 -11.99 4.89 -2.88
C THR A 71 -10.50 5.23 -2.78
N TRP A 72 -10.09 6.46 -3.07
CA TRP A 72 -8.73 6.94 -2.85
C TRP A 72 -8.32 6.86 -1.38
N ILE A 73 -9.16 7.35 -0.46
CA ILE A 73 -8.92 7.23 0.99
C ILE A 73 -8.79 5.77 1.40
N MET A 74 -9.71 4.90 0.94
CA MET A 74 -9.68 3.47 1.26
C MET A 74 -8.36 2.81 0.83
N TRP A 75 -7.90 3.08 -0.40
CA TRP A 75 -6.63 2.53 -0.90
C TRP A 75 -5.43 3.04 -0.10
N LEU A 76 -5.38 4.33 0.23
CA LEU A 76 -4.31 4.88 1.06
C LEU A 76 -4.33 4.33 2.50
N PHE A 77 -5.52 4.12 3.06
CA PHE A 77 -5.66 3.54 4.39
C PHE A 77 -5.20 2.08 4.43
N LEU A 78 -5.57 1.27 3.44
CA LEU A 78 -5.09 -0.11 3.31
C LEU A 78 -3.58 -0.18 3.10
N ASP A 79 -3.01 0.74 2.32
CA ASP A 79 -1.57 0.85 2.09
C ASP A 79 -0.81 1.11 3.41
N LEU A 80 -1.30 2.05 4.22
CA LEU A 80 -0.72 2.38 5.52
C LEU A 80 -0.84 1.22 6.52
N LEU A 81 -1.98 0.54 6.56
CA LEU A 81 -2.16 -0.66 7.41
C LEU A 81 -1.20 -1.79 7.02
N ALA A 82 -0.98 -2.00 5.72
CA ALA A 82 -0.04 -3.00 5.23
C ALA A 82 1.40 -2.63 5.56
N ALA A 83 1.77 -1.36 5.36
CA ALA A 83 3.10 -0.86 5.69
C ALA A 83 3.39 -0.96 7.19
N GLU A 84 2.42 -0.63 8.05
CA GLU A 84 2.54 -0.78 9.50
C GLU A 84 2.73 -2.26 9.90
N ALA A 85 1.88 -3.17 9.38
CA ALA A 85 1.98 -4.60 9.65
C ALA A 85 3.36 -5.18 9.27
N LEU A 86 3.93 -4.70 8.17
CA LEU A 86 5.26 -5.08 7.73
C LEU A 86 6.36 -4.57 8.66
N VAL A 87 6.30 -3.30 9.06
CA VAL A 87 7.24 -2.70 10.01
C VAL A 87 7.26 -3.48 11.32
N MET A 88 6.09 -3.86 11.83
CA MET A 88 5.98 -4.69 13.02
C MET A 88 6.59 -6.07 12.81
N PHE A 89 6.32 -6.74 11.70
CA PHE A 89 6.89 -8.05 11.41
C PHE A 89 8.43 -8.01 11.40
N MET A 90 9.02 -7.04 10.70
CA MET A 90 10.48 -6.90 10.64
C MET A 90 11.08 -6.51 12.00
N SER A 91 10.44 -5.60 12.73
CA SER A 91 10.90 -5.14 14.05
C SER A 91 10.75 -6.22 15.13
N SER A 92 9.78 -7.12 14.99
CA SER A 92 9.62 -8.29 15.86
C SER A 92 10.68 -9.36 15.59
N LEU A 93 11.07 -9.57 14.32
CA LEU A 93 12.13 -10.52 13.93
C LEU A 93 13.53 -10.04 14.36
N PHE A 94 13.82 -8.76 14.17
CA PHE A 94 15.11 -8.17 14.48
C PHE A 94 14.93 -7.07 15.54
N PRO A 95 15.20 -7.33 16.83
CA PRO A 95 15.07 -6.33 17.90
C PRO A 95 16.25 -5.33 17.89
N SER A 96 16.71 -4.92 16.70
CA SER A 96 17.74 -3.91 16.48
C SER A 96 17.16 -2.81 15.59
N PHE A 97 17.15 -1.58 16.12
CA PHE A 97 16.63 -0.40 15.41
C PHE A 97 17.28 -0.22 14.03
N VAL A 98 18.62 -0.31 13.97
CA VAL A 98 19.39 -0.08 12.74
C VAL A 98 19.10 -1.17 11.70
N ILE A 99 19.06 -2.43 12.12
CA ILE A 99 18.85 -3.57 11.20
C ILE A 99 17.41 -3.55 10.68
N SER A 100 16.43 -3.36 11.55
CA SER A 100 15.01 -3.32 11.16
C SER A 100 14.71 -2.16 10.23
N LEU A 101 15.26 -0.98 10.52
CA LEU A 101 15.12 0.19 9.65
C LEU A 101 15.73 -0.06 8.26
N ALA A 102 16.93 -0.63 8.19
CA ALA A 102 17.60 -0.95 6.93
C ALA A 102 16.82 -2.00 6.10
N LEU A 103 16.31 -3.06 6.75
CA LEU A 103 15.54 -4.11 6.08
C LEU A 103 14.19 -3.62 5.56
N VAL A 104 13.46 -2.83 6.36
CA VAL A 104 12.19 -2.23 5.93
C VAL A 104 12.43 -1.27 4.76
N ALA A 105 13.46 -0.42 4.83
CA ALA A 105 13.81 0.49 3.74
C ALA A 105 14.19 -0.25 2.45
N PHE A 106 14.99 -1.32 2.57
CA PHE A 106 15.36 -2.17 1.43
C PHE A 106 14.14 -2.85 0.82
N ALA A 107 13.26 -3.43 1.65
CA ALA A 107 12.06 -4.11 1.18
C ALA A 107 11.10 -3.13 0.47
N ASN A 108 10.89 -1.94 1.04
CA ASN A 108 10.08 -0.89 0.41
C ASN A 108 10.68 -0.39 -0.92
N GLY A 109 12.00 -0.20 -0.99
CA GLY A 109 12.67 0.17 -2.24
C GLY A 109 12.55 -0.91 -3.32
N LEU A 110 12.62 -2.18 -2.92
CA LEU A 110 12.42 -3.31 -3.82
C LEU A 110 10.97 -3.35 -4.34
N TRP A 111 9.97 -3.19 -3.47
CA TRP A 111 8.56 -3.11 -3.87
C TRP A 111 8.26 -1.94 -4.78
N MET A 112 8.81 -0.76 -4.52
CA MET A 112 8.68 0.38 -5.45
C MET A 112 9.20 0.06 -6.86
N SER A 113 10.26 -0.75 -6.96
CA SER A 113 10.87 -1.12 -8.24
C SER A 113 10.01 -2.13 -9.02
N VAL A 114 9.39 -3.09 -8.33
CA VAL A 114 8.53 -4.12 -8.95
C VAL A 114 7.04 -3.75 -8.97
N GLY A 115 6.68 -2.62 -8.36
CA GLY A 115 5.32 -2.21 -8.03
C GLY A 115 4.45 -1.75 -9.18
N GLY A 116 4.97 -1.76 -10.41
CA GLY A 116 4.26 -1.26 -11.60
C GLY A 116 4.43 0.24 -11.86
N PHE A 117 4.92 1.03 -10.90
CA PHE A 117 5.19 2.46 -11.09
C PHE A 117 6.47 2.72 -11.92
N MET A 118 7.59 2.09 -11.55
CA MET A 118 8.87 2.24 -12.28
C MET A 118 8.98 1.29 -13.47
N VAL A 119 8.58 0.03 -13.31
CA VAL A 119 8.64 -0.98 -14.37
C VAL A 119 7.24 -1.57 -14.56
N PRO A 120 6.64 -1.45 -15.77
CA PRO A 120 5.33 -2.01 -16.02
C PRO A 120 5.36 -3.55 -15.87
N PRO A 121 4.28 -4.17 -15.35
CA PRO A 121 4.23 -5.60 -15.04
C PRO A 121 4.34 -6.51 -16.28
N THR A 122 4.21 -5.94 -17.48
CA THR A 122 4.33 -6.62 -18.77
C THR A 122 5.76 -6.94 -19.17
N VAL A 123 6.76 -6.23 -18.61
CA VAL A 123 8.19 -6.38 -18.93
C VAL A 123 8.93 -7.18 -17.85
N LEU A 124 8.28 -7.49 -16.73
CA LEU A 124 8.92 -8.15 -15.60
C LEU A 124 9.25 -9.62 -15.90
N ASN A 125 10.48 -10.02 -15.59
CA ASN A 125 10.93 -11.42 -15.70
C ASN A 125 10.16 -12.33 -14.73
N VAL A 126 9.97 -13.59 -15.09
CA VAL A 126 9.10 -14.56 -14.37
C VAL A 126 9.45 -14.66 -12.88
N PHE A 127 10.74 -14.62 -12.53
CA PHE A 127 11.20 -14.63 -11.15
C PHE A 127 10.67 -13.44 -10.34
N TYR A 128 10.84 -12.21 -10.82
CA TYR A 128 10.40 -11.02 -10.11
C TYR A 128 8.86 -10.91 -10.05
N LYS A 129 8.18 -11.43 -11.08
CA LYS A 129 6.72 -11.44 -11.14
C LYS A 129 6.10 -12.37 -10.09
N TYR A 130 6.61 -13.59 -9.95
CA TYR A 130 6.08 -14.54 -8.96
C TYR A 130 6.60 -14.32 -7.54
N ALA A 131 7.87 -13.93 -7.38
CA ALA A 131 8.49 -13.80 -6.06
C ALA A 131 8.12 -12.49 -5.34
N PHE A 132 8.00 -11.37 -6.07
CA PHE A 132 7.89 -10.05 -5.45
C PHE A 132 6.61 -9.30 -5.83
N HIS A 133 6.19 -9.35 -7.09
CA HIS A 133 5.03 -8.56 -7.55
C HIS A 133 3.70 -9.02 -6.94
N TYR A 134 3.47 -10.34 -6.78
CA TYR A 134 2.22 -10.81 -6.15
C TYR A 134 2.15 -10.55 -4.65
N TRP A 135 3.30 -10.48 -3.97
CA TRP A 135 3.38 -10.22 -2.53
C TRP A 135 3.36 -8.72 -2.22
N ASP A 136 3.69 -7.89 -3.22
CA ASP A 136 3.74 -6.45 -3.08
C ASP A 136 2.34 -5.84 -2.88
N TYR A 137 2.10 -5.27 -1.71
CA TYR A 137 0.86 -4.54 -1.45
C TYR A 137 0.80 -3.21 -2.23
N GLN A 138 1.94 -2.57 -2.53
CA GLN A 138 1.97 -1.30 -3.26
C GLN A 138 1.49 -1.46 -4.71
N THR A 139 1.80 -2.60 -5.34
CA THR A 139 1.27 -2.96 -6.67
C THR A 139 -0.26 -2.86 -6.72
N TYR A 140 -0.95 -3.51 -5.76
CA TYR A 140 -2.42 -3.55 -5.76
C TYR A 140 -3.03 -2.17 -5.45
N VAL A 141 -2.42 -1.42 -4.54
CA VAL A 141 -2.82 -0.04 -4.22
C VAL A 141 -2.67 0.85 -5.45
N PHE A 142 -1.52 0.75 -6.14
CA PHE A 142 -1.24 1.54 -7.33
C PHE A 142 -2.21 1.21 -8.47
N GLN A 143 -2.43 -0.07 -8.76
CA GLN A 143 -3.43 -0.52 -9.71
C GLN A 143 -4.83 0.00 -9.35
N GLY A 144 -5.22 -0.08 -8.08
CA GLY A 144 -6.50 0.39 -7.58
C GLY A 144 -6.71 1.89 -7.77
N MET A 145 -5.70 2.70 -7.44
CA MET A 145 -5.71 4.16 -7.65
C MET A 145 -5.75 4.51 -9.13
N MET A 146 -4.99 3.80 -9.98
CA MET A 146 -5.02 4.02 -11.43
C MET A 146 -6.39 3.71 -12.03
N VAL A 147 -6.98 2.56 -11.70
CA VAL A 147 -8.32 2.21 -12.20
C VAL A 147 -9.35 3.25 -11.76
N ASN A 148 -9.28 3.73 -10.52
CA ASN A 148 -10.19 4.74 -10.00
C ASN A 148 -10.11 6.09 -10.74
N GLU A 149 -8.90 6.57 -11.05
CA GLU A 149 -8.72 7.87 -11.72
C GLU A 149 -8.95 7.79 -13.22
N PHE A 150 -8.46 6.75 -13.88
CA PHE A 150 -8.44 6.65 -15.34
C PHE A 150 -9.66 5.95 -15.95
N SER A 151 -10.54 5.29 -15.17
CA SER A 151 -11.69 4.57 -15.77
C SER A 151 -12.68 5.48 -16.48
N ASN A 152 -12.94 6.67 -15.92
CA ASN A 152 -13.99 7.58 -16.40
C ASN A 152 -13.45 8.92 -16.95
N ARG A 153 -12.13 9.09 -17.04
CA ARG A 153 -11.53 10.31 -17.61
C ARG A 153 -11.26 10.17 -19.10
N VAL A 154 -11.50 11.27 -19.81
CA VAL A 154 -11.07 11.47 -21.19
C VAL A 154 -10.08 12.64 -21.18
N TYR A 155 -8.94 12.46 -21.84
CA TYR A 155 -7.89 13.47 -21.95
C TYR A 155 -7.81 13.95 -23.39
N SER A 156 -7.67 15.26 -23.64
CA SER A 156 -7.48 15.77 -25.00
C SER A 156 -6.00 15.75 -25.40
N CYS A 157 -5.72 15.46 -26.68
CA CYS A 157 -4.35 15.38 -27.24
C CYS A 157 -3.76 16.74 -27.65
N GLY A 158 -4.40 17.87 -27.27
CA GLY A 158 -3.97 19.22 -27.67
C GLY A 158 -4.11 19.51 -29.17
N GLU A 159 -3.60 20.67 -29.60
CA GLU A 159 -3.83 21.24 -30.96
C GLU A 159 -3.14 20.50 -32.12
N GLY A 160 -2.52 19.33 -31.89
CA GLY A 160 -1.84 18.54 -32.93
C GLY A 160 -2.48 17.18 -33.23
N CYS A 161 -3.52 16.76 -32.50
CA CYS A 161 -4.16 15.44 -32.60
C CYS A 161 -3.19 14.23 -32.57
N HIS A 162 -1.94 14.43 -32.14
CA HIS A 162 -0.93 13.40 -31.99
C HIS A 162 -1.02 12.81 -30.59
N CYS A 163 -1.74 11.71 -30.46
CA CYS A 163 -1.89 11.01 -29.20
C CYS A 163 -0.72 10.05 -28.94
N MET A 164 -0.19 10.04 -27.71
CA MET A 164 0.89 9.13 -27.31
C MET A 164 0.42 7.66 -27.21
N TYR A 165 -0.90 7.45 -27.08
CA TYR A 165 -1.53 6.14 -26.99
C TYR A 165 -2.64 6.01 -28.05
N ASN A 166 -2.73 4.84 -28.70
CA ASN A 166 -3.80 4.53 -29.63
C ASN A 166 -5.11 4.27 -28.86
N SER A 167 -6.02 5.22 -28.93
CA SER A 167 -7.35 5.20 -28.31
C SER A 167 -8.42 5.05 -29.40
N PRO A 168 -9.55 4.36 -29.16
CA PRO A 168 -10.67 4.33 -30.11
C PRO A 168 -11.32 5.71 -30.34
N LEU A 169 -11.00 6.71 -29.50
CA LEU A 169 -11.39 8.12 -29.66
C LEU A 169 -10.27 8.98 -30.29
N ALA A 170 -9.22 8.36 -30.85
CA ALA A 170 -8.13 9.10 -31.50
C ALA A 170 -8.62 10.02 -32.64
N GLU A 171 -9.73 9.67 -33.31
CA GLU A 171 -10.35 10.51 -34.35
C GLU A 171 -10.93 11.83 -33.80
N GLN A 172 -11.24 11.90 -32.51
CA GLN A 172 -11.79 13.10 -31.84
C GLN A 172 -10.70 13.89 -31.10
N CYS A 173 -9.42 13.56 -31.33
CA CYS A 173 -8.27 14.06 -30.57
C CYS A 173 -8.38 13.81 -29.05
N GLU A 174 -8.99 12.67 -28.66
CA GLU A 174 -9.23 12.30 -27.27
C GLU A 174 -8.68 10.90 -26.92
N ILE A 175 -8.14 10.78 -25.70
CA ILE A 175 -7.64 9.54 -25.10
C ILE A 175 -8.60 9.15 -23.98
N ALA A 176 -9.36 8.07 -24.18
CA ALA A 176 -10.05 7.43 -23.06
C ALA A 176 -9.02 6.87 -22.08
N GLY A 177 -9.13 7.19 -20.80
CA GLY A 177 -8.21 6.68 -19.77
C GLY A 177 -8.19 5.15 -19.68
N GLN A 178 -9.22 4.46 -20.19
CA GLN A 178 -9.24 3.01 -20.33
C GLN A 178 -8.19 2.46 -21.30
N SER A 179 -7.78 3.24 -22.31
CA SER A 179 -6.65 2.88 -23.18
C SER A 179 -5.31 2.93 -22.45
N VAL A 180 -5.15 3.84 -21.49
CA VAL A 180 -3.99 3.90 -20.59
C VAL A 180 -3.98 2.67 -19.69
N LEU A 181 -5.12 2.31 -19.09
CA LEU A 181 -5.24 1.11 -18.25
C LEU A 181 -4.90 -0.18 -19.01
N ASN A 182 -5.36 -0.31 -20.25
CA ASN A 182 -5.05 -1.45 -21.11
C ASN A 182 -3.56 -1.54 -21.47
N GLN A 183 -2.88 -0.41 -21.67
CA GLN A 183 -1.43 -0.39 -21.92
C GLN A 183 -0.63 -0.89 -20.72
N TYR A 184 -1.09 -0.60 -19.50
CA TYR A 184 -0.52 -1.12 -18.26
C TYR A 184 -0.99 -2.56 -17.94
N GLY A 185 -1.97 -3.10 -18.67
CA GLY A 185 -2.53 -4.43 -18.45
C GLY A 185 -3.47 -4.52 -17.25
N TYR A 186 -4.07 -3.40 -16.82
CA TYR A 186 -4.98 -3.35 -15.69
C TYR A 186 -6.45 -3.43 -16.13
N GLU A 187 -7.11 -4.54 -15.79
CA GLU A 187 -8.55 -4.69 -16.07
C GLU A 187 -9.43 -3.93 -15.07
N SER A 188 -10.38 -3.15 -15.59
CA SER A 188 -11.43 -2.50 -14.80
C SER A 188 -12.47 -3.53 -14.36
N GLY A 189 -12.52 -3.88 -13.06
CA GLY A 189 -13.52 -4.79 -12.50
C GLY A 189 -13.06 -5.68 -11.35
N GLN A 190 -11.75 -5.75 -11.10
CA GLN A 190 -11.18 -6.63 -10.06
C GLN A 190 -10.97 -5.92 -8.70
N LEU A 191 -11.62 -4.77 -8.47
CA LEU A 191 -11.39 -3.92 -7.30
C LEU A 191 -11.62 -4.68 -5.98
N GLY A 192 -12.73 -5.41 -5.87
CA GLY A 192 -13.04 -6.22 -4.69
C GLY A 192 -12.06 -7.37 -4.44
N LYS A 193 -11.55 -7.99 -5.51
CA LYS A 193 -10.53 -9.05 -5.41
C LYS A 193 -9.20 -8.50 -4.92
N ASN A 194 -8.77 -7.34 -5.43
CA ASN A 194 -7.53 -6.69 -5.02
C ASN A 194 -7.59 -6.21 -3.56
N VAL A 195 -8.73 -5.66 -3.13
CA VAL A 195 -8.96 -5.32 -1.72
C VAL A 195 -8.92 -6.58 -0.84
N GLY A 196 -9.54 -7.68 -1.27
CA GLY A 196 -9.49 -8.94 -0.54
C GLY A 196 -8.07 -9.50 -0.39
N ILE A 197 -7.26 -9.44 -1.45
CA ILE A 197 -5.85 -9.86 -1.42
C ILE A 197 -5.05 -8.97 -0.45
N MET A 198 -5.25 -7.65 -0.48
CA MET A 198 -4.58 -6.75 0.47
C MET A 198 -4.93 -7.07 1.92
N ILE A 199 -6.21 -7.28 2.23
CA ILE A 199 -6.63 -7.64 3.60
C ILE A 199 -5.98 -8.96 4.02
N ALA A 200 -5.89 -9.94 3.12
CA ALA A 200 -5.22 -11.21 3.39
C ALA A 200 -3.72 -11.02 3.66
N ILE A 201 -3.03 -10.16 2.90
CA ILE A 201 -1.62 -9.82 3.12
C ILE A 201 -1.42 -9.13 4.47
N ILE A 202 -2.26 -8.14 4.80
CA ILE A 202 -2.23 -7.44 6.10
C ILE A 202 -2.40 -8.43 7.24
N PHE A 203 -3.41 -9.30 7.15
CA PHE A 203 -3.67 -10.32 8.16
C PHE A 203 -2.51 -11.32 8.27
N GLY A 204 -1.94 -11.73 7.14
CA GLY A 204 -0.78 -12.60 7.08
C GLY A 204 0.44 -12.03 7.79
N TYR A 205 0.79 -10.76 7.54
CA TYR A 205 1.89 -10.09 8.23
C TYR A 205 1.63 -9.92 9.73
N ARG A 206 0.40 -9.59 10.12
CA ARG A 206 0.01 -9.49 11.53
C ARG A 206 0.12 -10.82 12.25
N LEU A 207 -0.37 -11.89 11.63
CA LEU A 207 -0.29 -13.25 12.17
C LEU A 207 1.16 -13.73 12.27
N ALA A 208 1.98 -13.42 11.25
CA ALA A 208 3.41 -13.73 11.29
C ALA A 208 4.13 -12.97 12.42
N SER A 209 3.84 -11.68 12.61
CA SER A 209 4.39 -10.89 13.73
C SER A 209 3.95 -11.45 15.08
N TRP A 210 2.69 -11.87 15.21
CA TRP A 210 2.17 -12.50 16.41
C TRP A 210 2.86 -13.83 16.74
N ILE A 211 3.08 -14.70 15.74
CA ILE A 211 3.84 -15.95 15.92
C ILE A 211 5.27 -15.66 16.40
N VAL A 212 5.93 -14.67 15.80
CA VAL A 212 7.30 -14.29 16.19
C VAL A 212 7.35 -13.79 17.64
N LEU A 213 6.36 -12.99 18.05
CA LEU A 213 6.25 -12.49 19.42
C LEU A 213 5.99 -13.60 20.45
N ILE A 214 5.29 -14.67 20.08
CA ILE A 214 5.10 -15.85 20.94
C ILE A 214 6.37 -16.69 21.03
N LEU A 215 7.10 -16.84 19.92
CA LEU A 215 8.31 -17.66 19.89
C LEU A 215 9.51 -16.99 20.58
N HIS A 216 9.52 -15.66 20.68
CA HIS A 216 10.63 -14.86 21.23
C HIS A 216 10.24 -13.99 22.43
N GLY A 217 9.03 -14.16 22.98
CA GLY A 217 8.55 -13.52 24.21
C GLY A 217 8.61 -14.50 25.37
#